data_AF-A0A7Y3K654-F1
#
_entry.id   AF-A0A7Y3K654-F1
#
_cell.length_a   1.000
_cell.length_b   1.000
_cell.length_c   1.000
_cell.angle_alpha   90.00
_cell.angle_beta   90.00
_cell.angle_gamma   90.00
#
_symmetry.space_group_name_H-M   'P 1'
#
loop_
_entity.id
_entity.type
_entity.pdbx_description
1 polymer ?
#
loop_
_entity_poly.entity_id
_entity_poly.type
_entity_poly.pdbx_seq_one_letter_code
_entity_poly.pdbx_strand_id
1 'polypeptide(L)'
;MGRLAAIRYAGAAALGLLAACAMAACASPFGSSGADGGGQGLYRSILAHDLADGRLLTQPSVMRVDQGVHEMAASSTDGADAAVIPVTAQGKAMGPVPGHAPSASMTLRRAIEDALSHNLSIKIQAYVPAISQTQIIQAQAAFDPSVVGSIQYQHLNEPTPFPSTLGGAFPIGVNNEDQLQSQIGVKKLLSTGGTVSLTSSDNYQDFHSSSGLPPDINPSHTADLGIELKQPLLRGFGAAVNHADIYIARRNQQIALSDFRREVIRIVARVERTYLELDQARTEVRIEKQLIRHARRTLQRLRTRLHMDVDSVQVNQARAAVDLARYGLVSAERQTGDLSEKLKALLNDPAFPAGPGPTIKAANKLVAEPLAFDLRHDIATGLAQRGIMRRDRMNIEKDGIRQMVAENALLPV
;
A
#
# COMPACT_ATOMS: atom_id res chain seq x y z
N MET A 1 -39.82 33.65 24.68
CA MET A 1 -38.43 33.16 24.76
C MET A 1 -38.20 31.94 25.66
N GLY A 2 -39.08 31.59 26.61
CA GLY A 2 -38.86 30.43 27.50
C GLY A 2 -39.24 29.03 26.97
N ARG A 3 -40.11 28.93 25.94
CA ARG A 3 -40.64 27.64 25.45
C ARG A 3 -39.74 26.91 24.43
N LEU A 4 -38.95 27.65 23.66
CA LEU A 4 -37.92 27.10 22.76
C LEU A 4 -36.71 26.50 23.52
N ALA A 5 -36.46 26.93 24.75
CA ALA A 5 -35.35 26.42 25.56
C ALA A 5 -35.62 25.02 26.11
N ALA A 6 -36.85 24.72 26.53
CA ALA A 6 -37.20 23.42 27.12
C ALA A 6 -37.15 22.26 26.10
N ILE A 7 -37.50 22.52 24.84
CA ILE A 7 -37.50 21.50 23.76
C ILE A 7 -36.09 21.25 23.22
N ARG A 8 -35.21 22.27 23.23
CA ARG A 8 -33.77 22.11 22.97
C ARG A 8 -33.09 21.13 23.94
N TYR A 9 -33.52 21.10 25.20
CA TYR A 9 -32.98 20.16 26.19
C TYR A 9 -33.56 18.74 26.08
N ALA A 10 -34.83 18.58 25.67
CA ALA A 10 -35.44 17.26 25.50
C ALA A 10 -34.88 16.50 24.29
N GLY A 11 -34.72 17.17 23.14
CA GLY A 11 -34.10 16.57 21.95
C GLY A 11 -32.62 16.26 22.16
N ALA A 12 -31.87 17.16 22.82
CA ALA A 12 -30.46 16.93 23.17
C ALA A 12 -30.27 15.82 24.21
N ALA A 13 -31.20 15.65 25.16
CA ALA A 13 -31.13 14.58 26.16
C ALA A 13 -31.42 13.20 25.56
N ALA A 14 -32.37 13.08 24.62
CA ALA A 14 -32.65 11.83 23.91
C ALA A 14 -31.50 11.43 22.96
N LEU A 15 -30.90 12.40 22.26
CA LEU A 15 -29.68 12.21 21.47
C LEU A 15 -28.47 11.83 22.35
N GLY A 16 -28.35 12.41 23.54
CA GLY A 16 -27.28 12.10 24.49
C GLY A 16 -27.39 10.68 25.07
N LEU A 17 -28.60 10.21 25.38
CA LEU A 17 -28.84 8.88 25.97
C LEU A 17 -28.68 7.75 24.94
N LEU A 18 -29.08 7.96 23.68
CA LEU A 18 -28.88 7.00 22.59
C LEU A 18 -27.44 6.98 22.07
N ALA A 19 -26.76 8.13 22.00
CA ALA A 19 -25.33 8.18 21.68
C ALA A 19 -24.47 7.51 22.77
N ALA A 20 -24.83 7.65 24.05
CA ALA A 20 -24.17 6.95 25.16
C ALA A 20 -24.39 5.43 25.11
N CYS A 21 -25.58 4.96 24.73
CA CYS A 21 -25.84 3.53 24.52
C CYS A 21 -25.12 2.97 23.29
N ALA A 22 -25.00 3.74 22.20
CA ALA A 22 -24.24 3.34 21.02
C ALA A 22 -22.73 3.26 21.30
N MET A 23 -22.19 4.18 22.11
CA MET A 23 -20.78 4.16 22.54
C MET A 23 -20.48 3.01 23.52
N ALA A 24 -21.44 2.60 24.35
CA ALA A 24 -21.32 1.41 25.20
C ALA A 24 -21.47 0.09 24.39
N ALA A 25 -22.21 0.10 23.27
CA ALA A 25 -22.37 -1.03 22.36
C ALA A 25 -21.24 -1.18 21.32
N CYS A 26 -20.30 -0.22 21.25
CA CYS A 26 -19.05 -0.35 20.49
C CYS A 26 -18.04 -1.29 21.17
N ALA A 27 -18.36 -1.84 22.35
CA ALA A 27 -17.69 -3.03 22.86
C ALA A 27 -18.24 -4.25 22.08
N SER A 28 -17.48 -4.69 21.08
CA SER A 28 -17.70 -5.91 20.32
C SER A 28 -18.25 -7.06 21.18
N PRO A 29 -19.38 -7.71 20.83
CA PRO A 29 -19.86 -8.89 21.54
C PRO A 29 -19.05 -10.16 21.20
N PHE A 30 -17.87 -10.01 20.59
CA PHE A 30 -16.90 -11.08 20.37
C PHE A 30 -15.59 -10.88 21.16
N GLY A 31 -15.70 -10.28 22.36
CA GLY A 31 -14.66 -10.26 23.37
C GLY A 31 -14.83 -11.41 24.37
N SER A 32 -14.05 -12.47 24.19
CA SER A 32 -13.71 -13.56 25.12
C SER A 32 -14.44 -13.67 26.47
N SER A 33 -15.31 -14.68 26.64
CA SER A 33 -15.29 -15.60 27.79
C SER A 33 -16.34 -16.73 27.67
N GLY A 34 -15.94 -17.97 27.97
CA GLY A 34 -16.85 -19.06 28.40
C GLY A 34 -17.47 -19.96 27.32
N ALA A 35 -17.22 -21.27 27.45
CA ALA A 35 -17.90 -22.39 26.78
C ALA A 35 -19.43 -22.33 26.92
N ASP A 36 -20.28 -22.86 26.02
CA ASP A 36 -20.32 -24.24 25.52
C ASP A 36 -21.28 -24.39 24.29
N GLY A 37 -21.05 -25.43 23.46
CA GLY A 37 -22.01 -26.12 22.56
C GLY A 37 -22.92 -25.37 21.54
N GLY A 38 -22.61 -25.45 20.23
CA GLY A 38 -23.67 -25.35 19.19
C GLY A 38 -23.27 -24.98 17.76
N GLY A 39 -22.12 -24.34 17.52
CA GLY A 39 -21.78 -23.75 16.21
C GLY A 39 -20.62 -24.39 15.44
N GLN A 40 -20.02 -25.48 15.94
CA GLN A 40 -18.74 -26.00 15.44
C GLN A 40 -18.83 -26.97 14.23
N GLY A 41 -20.03 -27.23 13.71
CA GLY A 41 -20.23 -28.20 12.61
C GLY A 41 -19.81 -27.72 11.22
N LEU A 42 -19.93 -26.43 10.93
CA LEU A 42 -19.71 -25.88 9.58
C LEU A 42 -18.30 -25.32 9.34
N TYR A 43 -17.62 -24.90 10.41
CA TYR A 43 -16.23 -24.42 10.33
C TYR A 43 -15.22 -25.56 10.22
N ARG A 44 -15.51 -26.74 10.80
CA ARG A 44 -14.62 -27.90 10.73
C ARG A 44 -14.63 -28.62 9.39
N SER A 45 -15.71 -28.56 8.60
CA SER A 45 -15.74 -29.24 7.29
C SER A 45 -14.94 -28.49 6.21
N ILE A 46 -14.88 -27.16 6.30
CA ILE A 46 -14.07 -26.34 5.38
C ILE A 46 -12.59 -26.40 5.78
N LEU A 47 -12.30 -26.40 7.10
CA LEU A 47 -10.93 -26.60 7.58
C LEU A 47 -10.42 -28.04 7.40
N ALA A 48 -11.30 -29.05 7.42
CA ALA A 48 -10.91 -30.44 7.13
C ALA A 48 -10.60 -30.68 5.64
N HIS A 49 -11.14 -29.86 4.73
CA HIS A 49 -10.76 -29.91 3.33
C HIS A 49 -9.37 -29.27 3.10
N ASP A 50 -9.05 -28.18 3.82
CA ASP A 50 -7.74 -27.51 3.72
C ASP A 50 -6.63 -28.16 4.58
N LEU A 51 -6.99 -28.96 5.61
CA LEU A 51 -6.03 -29.69 6.45
C LEU A 51 -5.56 -31.03 5.82
N ALA A 52 -6.30 -31.58 4.86
CA ALA A 52 -5.87 -32.78 4.11
C ALA A 52 -4.72 -32.47 3.13
N ASP A 53 -4.57 -31.21 2.72
CA ASP A 53 -3.58 -30.78 1.71
C ASP A 53 -2.23 -30.36 2.29
N GLY A 54 -1.98 -30.60 3.59
CA GLY A 54 -0.63 -30.69 4.15
C GLY A 54 0.29 -29.49 3.90
N ARG A 55 -0.23 -28.25 3.95
CA ARG A 55 0.55 -27.06 3.57
C ARG A 55 0.51 -25.95 4.61
N LEU A 56 1.22 -26.14 5.72
CA LEU A 56 1.60 -25.05 6.63
C LEU A 56 3.04 -25.22 7.19
N LEU A 57 4.00 -24.59 6.52
CA LEU A 57 4.91 -23.64 7.19
C LEU A 57 4.34 -22.29 6.73
N THR A 58 3.73 -21.43 7.52
CA THR A 58 4.24 -20.76 8.72
C THR A 58 3.06 -20.06 9.40
N GLN A 59 3.08 -19.98 10.73
CA GLN A 59 2.13 -19.17 11.51
C GLN A 59 2.19 -17.68 11.08
N PRO A 60 1.07 -16.95 11.08
CA PRO A 60 1.10 -15.51 10.88
C PRO A 60 1.65 -14.85 12.15
N SER A 61 2.93 -14.46 12.14
CA SER A 61 3.45 -13.53 13.14
C SER A 61 2.82 -12.16 12.91
N VAL A 62 2.00 -11.71 13.85
CA VAL A 62 1.45 -10.35 13.89
C VAL A 62 2.62 -9.38 14.02
N MET A 63 2.97 -8.69 12.93
CA MET A 63 4.02 -7.68 12.93
C MET A 63 3.43 -6.39 13.53
N ARG A 64 3.86 -6.03 14.73
CA ARG A 64 3.52 -4.74 15.35
C ARG A 64 4.40 -3.67 14.68
N VAL A 65 3.77 -2.77 13.93
CA VAL A 65 4.44 -1.64 13.27
C VAL A 65 4.77 -0.60 14.33
N ASP A 66 6.05 -0.31 14.50
CA ASP A 66 6.53 0.74 15.41
C ASP A 66 6.28 2.11 14.78
N GLN A 67 5.62 3.01 15.52
CA GLN A 67 5.36 4.39 15.09
C GLN A 67 6.59 5.24 15.41
N GLY A 68 7.47 5.40 14.42
CA GLY A 68 8.66 6.22 14.55
C GLY A 68 8.96 7.03 13.30
N VAL A 69 8.04 7.91 12.87
CA VAL A 69 8.36 9.00 11.95
C VAL A 69 7.55 10.24 12.34
N HIS A 70 8.01 10.93 13.37
CA HIS A 70 7.77 12.36 13.54
C HIS A 70 9.11 13.05 13.73
N GLU A 71 9.29 14.17 13.03
CA GLU A 71 10.44 15.08 13.00
C GLU A 71 11.41 14.91 11.82
N MET A 72 11.06 15.58 10.72
CA MET A 72 11.98 16.50 10.04
C MET A 72 11.13 17.47 9.22
N ALA A 73 10.78 18.59 9.84
CA ALA A 73 10.24 19.77 9.17
C ALA A 73 11.04 21.00 9.62
N ALA A 74 11.23 21.90 8.67
CA ALA A 74 11.74 23.27 8.76
C ALA A 74 13.26 23.50 8.82
N SER A 75 13.81 23.92 7.68
CA SER A 75 14.44 25.25 7.61
C SER A 75 14.42 25.75 6.16
N SER A 76 13.57 26.75 5.91
CA SER A 76 13.57 27.62 4.73
C SER A 76 14.39 28.87 5.03
N THR A 77 15.22 29.31 4.08
CA THR A 77 15.54 30.74 3.89
C THR A 77 16.00 30.97 2.44
N ASP A 78 15.25 31.83 1.77
CA ASP A 78 15.62 32.89 0.82
C ASP A 78 16.56 32.66 -0.36
N GLY A 79 16.15 33.24 -1.50
CA GLY A 79 17.06 33.73 -2.52
C GLY A 79 16.57 33.53 -3.94
N ALA A 80 15.76 34.48 -4.43
CA ALA A 80 15.58 34.69 -5.86
C ALA A 80 16.90 35.21 -6.47
N ASP A 81 17.35 34.61 -7.57
CA ASP A 81 17.81 35.35 -8.75
C ASP A 81 18.11 34.42 -9.93
N ALA A 82 17.57 34.82 -11.09
CA ALA A 82 17.85 34.21 -12.38
C ALA A 82 19.18 34.75 -12.91
N ALA A 83 20.13 33.87 -13.24
CA ALA A 83 21.28 34.22 -14.06
C ALA A 83 21.74 33.02 -14.90
N VAL A 84 21.59 33.17 -16.21
CA VAL A 84 22.51 32.80 -17.30
C VAL A 84 23.42 31.57 -17.05
N ILE A 85 23.25 30.53 -17.86
CA ILE A 85 24.20 29.41 -17.95
C ILE A 85 25.30 29.79 -18.96
N PRO A 86 26.54 30.15 -18.56
CA PRO A 86 27.66 30.08 -19.46
C PRO A 86 28.12 28.62 -19.55
N VAL A 87 28.07 28.04 -20.76
CA VAL A 87 28.81 26.83 -21.10
C VAL A 87 30.30 27.17 -20.97
N THR A 88 30.88 26.86 -19.82
CA THR A 88 32.32 26.78 -19.64
C THR A 88 32.69 25.31 -19.51
N ALA A 89 33.40 24.82 -20.52
CA ALA A 89 34.10 23.55 -20.47
C ALA A 89 35.19 23.65 -19.38
N GLN A 90 34.86 23.25 -18.16
CA GLN A 90 35.84 23.01 -17.11
C GLN A 90 36.02 21.51 -16.94
N GLY A 91 37.26 21.06 -17.16
CA GLY A 91 37.70 19.72 -16.82
C GLY A 91 37.34 19.43 -15.36
N LYS A 92 36.42 18.51 -15.17
CA LYS A 92 36.07 18.01 -13.85
C LYS A 92 37.34 17.40 -13.26
N ALA A 93 37.88 18.08 -12.25
CA ALA A 93 38.98 17.61 -11.45
C ALA A 93 38.73 16.14 -11.08
N MET A 94 39.73 15.32 -11.39
CA MET A 94 39.84 13.96 -10.90
C MET A 94 39.59 14.02 -9.38
N GLY A 95 38.44 13.48 -8.93
CA GLY A 95 38.17 13.32 -7.51
C GLY A 95 39.32 12.53 -6.86
N PRO A 96 39.51 12.64 -5.54
CA PRO A 96 40.63 12.01 -4.86
C PRO A 96 40.68 10.53 -5.23
N VAL A 97 41.82 10.08 -5.75
CA VAL A 97 42.10 8.64 -5.91
C VAL A 97 41.82 7.99 -4.55
N PRO A 98 40.97 6.97 -4.43
CA PRO A 98 40.58 6.43 -3.13
C PRO A 98 41.79 5.79 -2.46
N GLY A 99 42.47 6.57 -1.62
CA GLY A 99 43.39 6.09 -0.61
C GLY A 99 42.58 5.43 0.50
N HIS A 100 42.64 4.10 0.54
CA HIS A 100 42.32 3.23 1.68
C HIS A 100 41.14 3.69 2.58
N ALA A 101 39.95 3.87 2.00
CA ALA A 101 38.73 3.85 2.81
C ALA A 101 38.68 2.52 3.60
N PRO A 102 38.28 2.53 4.89
CA PRO A 102 38.14 1.30 5.66
C PRO A 102 37.27 0.33 4.87
N SER A 103 37.73 -0.89 4.67
CA SER A 103 37.03 -1.83 3.80
C SER A 103 36.40 -2.93 4.63
N ALA A 104 35.08 -3.04 4.58
CA ALA A 104 34.35 -4.09 5.28
C ALA A 104 34.18 -5.31 4.37
N SER A 105 34.56 -6.48 4.88
CA SER A 105 34.29 -7.75 4.21
C SER A 105 32.85 -8.19 4.47
N MET A 106 32.10 -8.50 3.42
CA MET A 106 30.71 -8.94 3.53
C MET A 106 30.47 -10.25 2.77
N THR A 107 29.74 -11.17 3.40
CA THR A 107 29.29 -12.42 2.79
C THR A 107 27.99 -12.18 2.02
N LEU A 108 27.69 -13.03 1.04
CA LEU A 108 26.44 -12.94 0.26
C LEU A 108 25.21 -13.07 1.17
N ARG A 109 25.24 -13.99 2.14
CA ARG A 109 24.14 -14.19 3.11
C ARG A 109 23.84 -12.90 3.87
N ARG A 110 24.87 -12.25 4.42
CA ARG A 110 24.72 -10.99 5.13
C ARG A 110 24.16 -9.89 4.22
N ALA A 111 24.64 -9.80 2.98
CA ALA A 111 24.08 -8.85 2.02
C ALA A 111 22.59 -9.09 1.74
N ILE A 112 22.14 -10.35 1.69
CA ILE A 112 20.72 -10.67 1.53
C ILE A 112 19.93 -10.31 2.79
N GLU A 113 20.44 -10.64 3.98
CA GLU A 113 19.80 -10.30 5.26
C GLU A 113 19.64 -8.78 5.42
N ASP A 114 20.72 -8.02 5.18
CA ASP A 114 20.73 -6.56 5.25
C ASP A 114 19.77 -5.95 4.21
N ALA A 115 19.69 -6.51 2.99
CA ALA A 115 18.72 -6.10 1.99
C ALA A 115 17.28 -6.35 2.45
N LEU A 116 16.99 -7.51 3.04
CA LEU A 116 15.63 -7.86 3.49
C LEU A 116 15.15 -6.96 4.65
N SER A 117 16.05 -6.52 5.54
CA SER A 117 15.70 -5.68 6.68
C SER A 117 15.69 -4.18 6.37
N HIS A 118 16.58 -3.70 5.50
CA HIS A 118 16.82 -2.26 5.33
C HIS A 118 16.39 -1.69 3.98
N ASN A 119 16.15 -2.54 2.96
CA ASN A 119 15.79 -2.06 1.63
C ASN A 119 14.45 -1.28 1.65
N LEU A 120 14.50 -0.03 1.20
CA LEU A 120 13.34 0.87 1.18
C LEU A 120 12.24 0.37 0.23
N SER A 121 12.59 -0.22 -0.92
CA SER A 121 11.61 -0.73 -1.88
C SER A 121 10.81 -1.90 -1.29
N ILE A 122 11.44 -2.80 -0.52
CA ILE A 122 10.73 -3.88 0.20
C ILE A 122 9.78 -3.28 1.24
N LYS A 123 10.25 -2.30 2.03
CA LYS A 123 9.42 -1.63 3.04
C LYS A 123 8.20 -0.94 2.42
N ILE A 124 8.39 -0.21 1.32
CA ILE A 124 7.29 0.44 0.60
C ILE A 124 6.29 -0.61 0.08
N GLN A 125 6.79 -1.69 -0.52
CA GLN A 125 5.93 -2.73 -1.09
C GLN A 125 5.19 -3.56 -0.04
N ALA A 126 5.71 -3.64 1.19
CA ALA A 126 5.03 -4.30 2.31
C ALA A 126 3.74 -3.57 2.74
N TYR A 127 3.60 -2.27 2.46
CA TYR A 127 2.36 -1.54 2.75
C TYR A 127 1.20 -1.95 1.83
N VAL A 128 1.46 -2.36 0.59
CA VAL A 128 0.42 -2.73 -0.38
C VAL A 128 -0.47 -3.87 0.13
N PRO A 129 0.06 -5.02 0.59
CA PRO A 129 -0.79 -6.08 1.16
C PRO A 129 -1.49 -5.63 2.45
N ALA A 130 -0.88 -4.77 3.27
CA ALA A 130 -1.53 -4.22 4.46
C ALA A 130 -2.74 -3.33 4.10
N ILE A 131 -2.61 -2.47 3.09
CA ILE A 131 -3.72 -1.65 2.54
C ILE A 131 -4.81 -2.56 1.96
N SER A 132 -4.45 -3.64 1.26
CA SER A 132 -5.47 -4.56 0.74
C SER A 132 -6.22 -5.32 1.85
N GLN A 133 -5.59 -5.55 3.00
CA GLN A 133 -6.28 -6.11 4.17
C GLN A 133 -7.31 -5.13 4.74
N THR A 134 -7.01 -3.83 4.79
CA THR A 134 -7.98 -2.82 5.25
C THR A 134 -9.16 -2.69 4.28
N GLN A 135 -8.96 -2.92 2.97
CA GLN A 135 -10.06 -3.00 2.00
C GLN A 135 -11.01 -4.18 2.28
N ILE A 136 -10.50 -5.31 2.77
CA ILE A 136 -11.36 -6.43 3.21
C ILE A 136 -12.21 -6.01 4.41
N ILE A 137 -11.60 -5.32 5.38
CA ILE A 137 -12.30 -4.81 6.55
C ILE A 137 -13.36 -3.79 6.13
N GLN A 138 -13.04 -2.89 5.20
CA GLN A 138 -13.99 -1.92 4.65
C GLN A 138 -15.17 -2.61 3.95
N ALA A 139 -14.92 -3.65 3.16
CA ALA A 139 -15.98 -4.43 2.50
C ALA A 139 -16.86 -5.19 3.53
N GLN A 140 -16.29 -5.63 4.64
CA GLN A 140 -17.04 -6.25 5.74
C GLN A 140 -17.85 -5.22 6.53
N ALA A 141 -17.28 -4.03 6.75
CA ALA A 141 -17.92 -2.94 7.48
C ALA A 141 -19.21 -2.44 6.81
N ALA A 142 -19.40 -2.69 5.51
CA ALA A 142 -20.68 -2.44 4.83
C ALA A 142 -21.86 -3.23 5.43
N PHE A 143 -21.59 -4.34 6.15
CA PHE A 143 -22.59 -5.16 6.84
C PHE A 143 -22.71 -4.84 8.34
N ASP A 144 -21.89 -3.94 8.85
CA ASP A 144 -21.97 -3.50 10.24
C ASP A 144 -23.17 -2.56 10.44
N PRO A 145 -23.80 -2.58 11.62
CA PRO A 145 -24.88 -1.64 11.91
C PRO A 145 -24.33 -0.22 11.94
N SER A 146 -24.94 0.67 11.15
CA SER A 146 -24.62 2.09 11.14
C SER A 146 -25.69 2.88 11.89
N VAL A 147 -25.25 3.79 12.75
CA VAL A 147 -26.12 4.76 13.41
C VAL A 147 -26.15 6.03 12.57
N VAL A 148 -27.33 6.48 12.22
CA VAL A 148 -27.56 7.71 11.47
C VAL A 148 -28.38 8.67 12.32
N GLY A 149 -28.03 9.94 12.27
CA GLY A 149 -28.74 11.00 12.96
C GLY A 149 -28.73 12.28 12.14
N SER A 150 -29.86 12.95 12.05
CA SER A 150 -29.99 14.23 11.37
C SER A 150 -30.86 15.17 12.19
N ILE A 151 -30.49 16.44 12.21
CA ILE A 151 -31.29 17.52 12.76
C ILE A 151 -31.31 18.60 11.69
N GLN A 152 -32.52 18.99 11.29
CA GLN A 152 -32.74 20.00 10.27
C GLN A 152 -33.71 21.04 10.83
N TYR A 153 -33.25 22.29 10.85
CA TYR A 153 -34.11 23.43 11.11
C TYR A 153 -34.32 24.16 9.79
N GLN A 154 -35.58 24.43 9.46
CA GLN A 154 -35.99 25.12 8.26
C GLN A 154 -36.91 26.27 8.66
N HIS A 155 -36.55 27.46 8.22
CA HIS A 155 -37.43 28.62 8.25
C HIS A 155 -37.86 28.89 6.82
N LEU A 156 -39.15 28.77 6.54
CA LEU A 156 -39.71 29.03 5.23
C LEU A 156 -40.43 30.37 5.28
N ASN A 157 -40.14 31.25 4.33
CA ASN A 157 -40.82 32.54 4.17
C ASN A 157 -41.06 32.78 2.68
N GLU A 158 -42.14 32.21 2.16
CA GLU A 158 -42.43 32.19 0.73
C GLU A 158 -43.75 32.90 0.41
N PRO A 159 -43.76 33.83 -0.57
CA PRO A 159 -44.99 34.39 -1.10
C PRO A 159 -45.75 33.30 -1.87
N THR A 160 -46.96 32.99 -1.44
CA THR A 160 -47.80 31.95 -2.05
C THR A 160 -49.03 32.62 -2.67
N PRO A 161 -49.22 32.54 -4.01
CA PRO A 161 -50.39 33.10 -4.67
C PRO A 161 -51.62 32.26 -4.32
N PHE A 162 -52.62 32.87 -3.68
CA PHE A 162 -53.86 32.19 -3.34
C PHE A 162 -54.88 32.32 -4.49
N PRO A 163 -55.45 31.22 -5.04
CA PRO A 163 -56.53 31.32 -6.00
C PRO A 163 -57.79 31.81 -5.28
N SER A 164 -58.13 33.09 -5.45
CA SER A 164 -59.43 33.62 -5.04
C SER A 164 -60.52 32.93 -5.86
N THR A 165 -61.42 32.19 -5.19
CA THR A 165 -62.61 31.58 -5.81
C THR A 165 -63.67 32.63 -6.20
N LEU A 166 -63.40 33.91 -5.96
CA LEU A 166 -64.34 35.01 -6.15
C LEU A 166 -63.73 36.14 -7.01
N GLY A 167 -63.26 35.80 -8.21
CA GLY A 167 -63.14 36.72 -9.36
C GLY A 167 -62.50 38.10 -9.14
N GLY A 168 -61.50 38.22 -8.27
CA GLY A 168 -60.82 39.47 -7.95
C GLY A 168 -59.40 39.20 -7.47
N ALA A 169 -58.50 40.15 -7.75
CA ALA A 169 -57.03 40.13 -7.58
C ALA A 169 -56.48 39.07 -6.60
N PHE A 170 -55.49 38.28 -7.03
CA PHE A 170 -54.77 37.34 -6.17
C PHE A 170 -54.12 38.09 -5.00
N PRO A 171 -54.63 38.01 -3.76
CA PRO A 171 -53.88 38.53 -2.64
C PRO A 171 -52.65 37.63 -2.47
N ILE A 172 -51.45 38.22 -2.52
CA ILE A 172 -50.22 37.50 -2.20
C ILE A 172 -50.21 37.29 -0.69
N GLY A 173 -50.41 36.05 -0.25
CA GLY A 173 -50.21 35.66 1.13
C GLY A 173 -48.74 35.28 1.37
N VAL A 174 -48.29 35.36 2.61
CA VAL A 174 -46.95 34.91 3.01
C VAL A 174 -47.13 33.64 3.83
N ASN A 175 -46.54 32.53 3.37
CA ASN A 175 -46.37 31.34 4.20
C ASN A 175 -45.08 31.53 5.00
N ASN A 176 -45.22 31.64 6.31
CA ASN A 176 -44.12 31.75 7.26
C ASN A 176 -44.24 30.62 8.27
N GLU A 177 -43.30 29.69 8.24
CA GLU A 177 -43.28 28.52 9.11
C GLU A 177 -41.86 28.20 9.59
N ASP A 178 -41.80 27.75 10.84
CA ASP A 178 -40.61 27.15 11.44
C ASP A 178 -40.82 25.64 11.53
N GLN A 179 -39.90 24.88 10.95
CA GLN A 179 -39.86 23.43 11.05
C GLN A 179 -38.55 22.99 11.70
N LEU A 180 -38.66 22.12 12.70
CA LEU A 180 -37.53 21.40 13.27
C LEU A 180 -37.79 19.90 13.11
N GLN A 181 -36.99 19.26 12.28
CA GLN A 181 -37.02 17.82 12.05
C GLN A 181 -35.78 17.19 12.68
N SER A 182 -35.97 16.21 13.55
CA SER A 182 -34.91 15.38 14.09
C SER A 182 -35.18 13.93 13.75
N GLN A 183 -34.15 13.20 13.33
CA GLN A 183 -34.23 11.77 13.10
C GLN A 183 -32.99 11.10 13.67
N ILE A 184 -33.20 9.98 14.34
CA ILE A 184 -32.13 9.07 14.75
C ILE A 184 -32.53 7.65 14.35
N GLY A 185 -31.57 6.86 13.88
CA GLY A 185 -31.87 5.50 13.50
C GLY A 185 -30.63 4.62 13.43
N VAL A 186 -30.87 3.32 13.47
CA VAL A 186 -29.86 2.28 13.25
C VAL A 186 -30.28 1.48 12.04
N LYS A 187 -29.39 1.32 11.07
CA LYS A 187 -29.62 0.51 9.87
C LYS A 187 -28.52 -0.53 9.70
N LYS A 188 -28.89 -1.73 9.25
CA LYS A 188 -27.96 -2.84 8.99
C LYS A 188 -28.31 -3.54 7.69
N LEU A 189 -27.30 -3.79 6.87
CA LEU A 189 -27.41 -4.65 5.69
C LEU A 189 -27.24 -6.12 6.10
N LEU A 190 -28.20 -6.97 5.73
CA LEU A 190 -28.16 -8.40 5.92
C LEU A 190 -27.34 -9.06 4.81
N SER A 191 -26.74 -10.22 5.11
CA SER A 191 -26.01 -10.99 4.10
C SER A 191 -26.90 -11.46 2.95
N THR A 192 -28.22 -11.56 3.15
CA THR A 192 -29.18 -11.92 2.10
C THR A 192 -29.46 -10.79 1.11
N GLY A 193 -28.98 -9.58 1.37
CA GLY A 193 -29.24 -8.36 0.59
C GLY A 193 -30.38 -7.49 1.13
N GLY A 194 -31.09 -7.96 2.16
CA GLY A 194 -32.11 -7.16 2.84
C GLY A 194 -31.52 -6.10 3.77
N THR A 195 -32.23 -5.00 3.99
CA THR A 195 -31.87 -3.98 4.97
C THR A 195 -32.89 -3.98 6.12
N VAL A 196 -32.39 -3.93 7.34
CA VAL A 196 -33.19 -3.72 8.56
C VAL A 196 -32.86 -2.34 9.10
N SER A 197 -33.88 -1.54 9.37
CA SER A 197 -33.72 -0.24 10.02
C SER A 197 -34.73 -0.02 11.13
N LEU A 198 -34.25 0.57 12.23
CA LEU A 198 -35.05 1.11 13.32
C LEU A 198 -34.84 2.62 13.32
N THR A 199 -35.90 3.39 13.12
CA THR A 199 -35.82 4.85 13.02
C THR A 199 -36.82 5.50 13.97
N SER A 200 -36.36 6.51 14.70
CA SER A 200 -37.19 7.42 15.48
C SER A 200 -37.09 8.80 14.83
N SER A 201 -38.22 9.40 14.49
CA SER A 201 -38.28 10.77 13.98
C SER A 201 -39.18 11.63 14.84
N ASP A 202 -38.80 12.90 14.95
CA ASP A 202 -39.51 13.95 15.65
C ASP A 202 -39.63 15.14 14.70
N ASN A 203 -40.85 15.64 14.51
CA ASN A 203 -41.13 16.74 13.62
C ASN A 203 -41.99 17.76 14.35
N TYR A 204 -41.39 18.91 14.66
CA TYR A 204 -42.05 20.09 15.18
C TYR A 204 -42.28 21.07 14.04
N GLN A 205 -43.52 21.55 13.90
CA GLN A 205 -43.90 22.56 12.92
C GLN A 205 -44.74 23.65 13.57
N ASP A 206 -44.35 24.89 13.34
CA ASP A 206 -45.01 26.09 13.87
C ASP A 206 -45.30 27.06 12.72
N PHE A 207 -46.58 27.26 12.42
CA PHE A 207 -47.03 28.17 11.37
C PHE A 207 -47.25 29.56 11.96
N HIS A 208 -46.39 30.51 11.59
CA HIS A 208 -46.52 31.92 12.00
C HIS A 208 -47.55 32.68 11.15
N SER A 209 -47.64 32.34 9.87
CA SER A 209 -48.64 32.88 8.92
C SER A 209 -48.88 31.86 7.83
N SER A 210 -50.15 31.56 7.53
CA SER A 210 -50.55 30.67 6.44
C SER A 210 -51.47 31.40 5.46
N SER A 211 -51.17 31.31 4.18
CA SER A 211 -52.05 31.79 3.09
C SER A 211 -53.21 30.80 2.88
N GLY A 212 -54.14 30.70 3.84
CA GLY A 212 -55.26 29.75 3.79
C GLY A 212 -56.05 29.67 5.10
N LEU A 213 -56.82 28.59 5.27
CA LEU A 213 -57.42 28.24 6.57
C LEU A 213 -56.28 27.84 7.54
N PRO A 214 -56.19 28.47 8.73
CA PRO A 214 -55.20 28.06 9.72
C PRO A 214 -55.36 26.57 10.05
N PRO A 215 -54.27 25.81 10.21
CA PRO A 215 -54.37 24.43 10.67
C PRO A 215 -55.04 24.38 12.06
N ASP A 216 -55.95 23.41 12.27
CA ASP A 216 -56.72 23.26 13.51
C ASP A 216 -55.83 23.01 14.74
N ILE A 217 -54.59 22.54 14.53
CA ILE A 217 -53.58 22.26 15.57
C ILE A 217 -52.27 22.94 15.16
N ASN A 218 -51.92 24.02 15.87
CA ASN A 218 -50.68 24.78 15.67
C ASN A 218 -50.17 25.33 17.03
N PRO A 219 -48.92 25.10 17.43
CA PRO A 219 -47.91 24.28 16.76
C PRO A 219 -48.26 22.79 16.77
N SER A 220 -47.73 22.05 15.80
CA SER A 220 -47.87 20.59 15.70
C SER A 220 -46.55 19.89 16.03
N HIS A 221 -46.66 18.74 16.68
CA HIS A 221 -45.50 17.93 17.09
C HIS A 221 -45.83 16.46 16.88
N THR A 222 -45.10 15.82 15.97
CA THR A 222 -45.29 14.42 15.62
C THR A 222 -44.03 13.63 15.90
N ALA A 223 -44.16 12.55 16.67
CA ALA A 223 -43.07 11.63 16.95
C ALA A 223 -43.44 10.24 16.45
N ASP A 224 -42.58 9.65 15.62
CA ASP A 224 -42.79 8.35 15.00
C ASP A 224 -41.64 7.40 15.35
N LEU A 225 -41.98 6.16 15.65
CA LEU A 225 -41.04 5.06 15.82
C LEU A 225 -41.39 3.96 14.83
N GLY A 226 -40.47 3.67 13.92
CA GLY A 226 -40.66 2.70 12.84
C GLY A 226 -39.57 1.64 12.82
N ILE A 227 -39.99 0.39 12.61
CA ILE A 227 -39.10 -0.73 12.24
C ILE A 227 -39.42 -1.11 10.80
N GLU A 228 -38.40 -1.14 9.96
CA GLU A 228 -38.53 -1.46 8.54
C GLU A 228 -37.57 -2.60 8.17
N LEU A 229 -38.10 -3.63 7.49
CA LEU A 229 -37.32 -4.70 6.88
C LEU A 229 -37.61 -4.67 5.37
N LYS A 230 -36.62 -4.29 4.57
CA LYS A 230 -36.68 -4.39 3.10
C LYS A 230 -35.89 -5.62 2.67
N GLN A 231 -36.54 -6.57 2.02
CA GLN A 231 -35.86 -7.77 1.50
C GLN A 231 -36.08 -7.88 -0.01
N PRO A 232 -35.01 -7.80 -0.83
CA PRO A 232 -35.13 -8.13 -2.24
C PRO A 232 -35.43 -9.63 -2.39
N LEU A 233 -36.32 -9.98 -3.32
CA LEU A 233 -36.71 -11.38 -3.57
C LEU A 233 -35.99 -11.98 -4.79
N LEU A 234 -35.61 -11.15 -5.76
CA LEU A 234 -34.98 -11.56 -7.01
C LEU A 234 -33.67 -10.82 -7.23
N ARG A 235 -33.73 -9.58 -7.71
CA ARG A 235 -32.53 -8.74 -7.90
C ARG A 235 -31.93 -8.32 -6.57
N GLY A 236 -30.65 -8.60 -6.37
CA GLY A 236 -29.93 -8.31 -5.13
C GLY A 236 -30.13 -9.35 -4.02
N PHE A 237 -30.89 -10.42 -4.27
CA PHE A 237 -31.07 -11.49 -3.30
C PHE A 237 -29.89 -12.47 -3.30
N GLY A 238 -29.45 -12.86 -2.10
CA GLY A 238 -28.51 -13.96 -1.87
C GLY A 238 -27.13 -13.54 -1.38
N ALA A 239 -26.53 -14.37 -0.52
CA ALA A 239 -25.23 -14.07 0.10
C ALA A 239 -24.08 -13.99 -0.89
N ALA A 240 -24.12 -14.78 -1.96
CA ALA A 240 -23.05 -14.80 -2.96
C ALA A 240 -22.89 -13.44 -3.67
N VAL A 241 -24.00 -12.78 -4.01
CA VAL A 241 -24.02 -11.48 -4.70
C VAL A 241 -23.63 -10.37 -3.73
N ASN A 242 -24.17 -10.38 -2.51
CA ASN A 242 -23.90 -9.33 -1.53
C ASN A 242 -22.47 -9.42 -0.96
N HIS A 243 -21.93 -10.62 -0.74
CA HIS A 243 -20.54 -10.80 -0.29
C HIS A 243 -19.51 -10.73 -1.42
N ALA A 244 -19.92 -10.49 -2.66
CA ALA A 244 -19.03 -10.44 -3.82
C ALA A 244 -17.84 -9.50 -3.60
N ASP A 245 -18.08 -8.30 -3.07
CA ASP A 245 -17.02 -7.32 -2.79
C ASP A 245 -16.02 -7.81 -1.74
N ILE A 246 -16.49 -8.55 -0.72
CA ILE A 246 -15.61 -9.18 0.27
C ILE A 246 -14.73 -10.24 -0.39
N TYR A 247 -15.30 -11.09 -1.25
CA TYR A 247 -14.54 -12.11 -1.96
C TYR A 247 -13.54 -11.50 -2.94
N ILE A 248 -13.92 -10.45 -3.66
CA ILE A 248 -13.03 -9.71 -4.56
C ILE A 248 -11.90 -9.05 -3.77
N ALA A 249 -12.20 -8.40 -2.64
CA ALA A 249 -11.19 -7.80 -1.76
C ALA A 249 -10.19 -8.85 -1.24
N ARG A 250 -10.67 -10.03 -0.83
CA ARG A 250 -9.82 -11.16 -0.43
C ARG A 250 -8.90 -11.63 -1.56
N ARG A 251 -9.41 -11.74 -2.79
CA ARG A 251 -8.58 -12.09 -3.96
C ARG A 251 -7.56 -11.01 -4.28
N ASN A 252 -7.94 -9.73 -4.19
CA ASN A 252 -7.02 -8.60 -4.35
C ASN A 252 -5.86 -8.66 -3.34
N GLN A 253 -6.14 -9.00 -2.08
CA GLN A 253 -5.09 -9.17 -1.07
C GLN A 253 -4.14 -10.32 -1.41
N GLN A 254 -4.64 -11.47 -1.85
CA GLN A 254 -3.80 -12.60 -2.24
C GLN A 254 -2.92 -12.28 -3.46
N ILE A 255 -3.45 -11.49 -4.40
CA ILE A 255 -2.68 -10.95 -5.53
C ILE A 255 -1.59 -10.01 -5.02
N ALA A 256 -1.93 -9.06 -4.14
CA ALA A 256 -0.97 -8.13 -3.54
C ALA A 256 0.16 -8.85 -2.80
N LEU A 257 -0.14 -9.90 -2.03
CA LEU A 257 0.85 -10.73 -1.36
C LEU A 257 1.76 -11.49 -2.35
N SER A 258 1.18 -11.98 -3.44
CA SER A 258 1.94 -12.66 -4.51
C SER A 258 2.87 -11.70 -5.23
N ASP A 259 2.42 -10.48 -5.50
CA ASP A 259 3.21 -9.41 -6.12
C ASP A 259 4.32 -8.92 -5.19
N PHE A 260 4.05 -8.77 -3.89
CA PHE A 260 5.06 -8.48 -2.87
C PHE A 260 6.17 -9.55 -2.84
N ARG A 261 5.80 -10.84 -2.76
CA ARG A 261 6.77 -11.95 -2.79
C ARG A 261 7.62 -11.92 -4.06
N ARG A 262 7.03 -11.62 -5.21
CA ARG A 262 7.77 -11.50 -6.48
C ARG A 262 8.78 -10.35 -6.44
N GLU A 263 8.41 -9.22 -5.85
CA GLU A 263 9.32 -8.08 -5.71
C GLU A 263 10.49 -8.39 -4.77
N VAL A 264 10.22 -9.05 -3.63
CA VAL A 264 11.28 -9.51 -2.73
C VAL A 264 12.28 -10.41 -3.46
N ILE A 265 11.79 -11.42 -4.20
CA ILE A 265 12.64 -12.32 -5.00
C ILE A 265 13.46 -11.54 -6.04
N ARG A 266 12.86 -10.55 -6.71
CA ARG A 266 13.55 -9.71 -7.69
C ARG A 266 14.67 -8.89 -7.06
N ILE A 267 14.44 -8.34 -5.87
CA ILE A 267 15.43 -7.54 -5.13
C ILE A 267 16.57 -8.45 -4.66
N VAL A 268 16.26 -9.61 -4.08
CA VAL A 268 17.27 -10.61 -3.66
C VAL A 268 18.14 -11.03 -4.85
N ALA A 269 17.53 -11.37 -5.99
CA ALA A 269 18.26 -11.73 -7.20
C ALA A 269 19.14 -10.59 -7.73
N ARG A 270 18.70 -9.33 -7.58
CA ARG A 270 19.49 -8.14 -7.96
C ARG A 270 20.68 -7.93 -7.02
N VAL A 271 20.49 -8.14 -5.72
CA VAL A 271 21.56 -8.09 -4.71
C VAL A 271 22.61 -9.16 -4.99
N GLU A 272 22.17 -10.41 -5.20
CA GLU A 272 23.04 -11.53 -5.54
C GLU A 272 23.85 -11.25 -6.81
N ARG A 273 23.19 -10.83 -7.89
CA ARG A 273 23.88 -10.47 -9.14
C ARG A 273 24.91 -9.37 -8.93
N THR A 274 24.54 -8.29 -8.22
CA THR A 274 25.45 -7.16 -7.98
C THR A 274 26.63 -7.58 -7.10
N TYR A 275 26.41 -8.48 -6.15
CA TYR A 275 27.45 -9.05 -5.31
C TYR A 275 28.44 -9.89 -6.13
N LEU A 276 27.95 -10.72 -7.05
CA LEU A 276 28.79 -11.52 -7.95
C LEU A 276 29.54 -10.63 -8.96
N GLU A 277 28.89 -9.61 -9.51
CA GLU A 277 29.51 -8.58 -10.36
C GLU A 277 30.67 -7.89 -9.61
N LEU A 278 30.47 -7.56 -8.33
CA LEU A 278 31.50 -6.94 -7.48
C LEU A 278 32.70 -7.87 -7.27
N ASP A 279 32.48 -9.16 -7.01
CA ASP A 279 33.58 -10.11 -6.85
C ASP A 279 34.37 -10.31 -8.17
N GLN A 280 33.65 -10.38 -9.29
CA GLN A 280 34.26 -10.43 -10.63
C GLN A 280 35.13 -9.18 -10.88
N ALA A 281 34.61 -7.98 -10.63
CA ALA A 281 35.37 -6.74 -10.82
C ALA A 281 36.63 -6.67 -9.93
N ARG A 282 36.58 -7.24 -8.72
CA ARG A 282 37.75 -7.33 -7.84
C ARG A 282 38.78 -8.33 -8.35
N THR A 283 38.34 -9.40 -9.00
CA THR A 283 39.22 -10.34 -9.68
C THR A 283 39.90 -9.67 -10.87
N GLU A 284 39.18 -8.82 -11.62
CA GLU A 284 39.74 -8.03 -12.72
C GLU A 284 40.85 -7.08 -12.24
N VAL A 285 40.63 -6.35 -11.15
CA VAL A 285 41.68 -5.51 -10.52
C VAL A 285 42.92 -6.33 -10.17
N ARG A 286 42.74 -7.58 -9.71
CA ARG A 286 43.87 -8.48 -9.42
C ARG A 286 44.62 -8.84 -10.69
N ILE A 287 43.92 -9.19 -11.76
CA ILE A 287 44.46 -9.53 -13.08
C ILE A 287 45.26 -8.35 -13.65
N GLU A 288 44.69 -7.15 -13.66
CA GLU A 288 45.36 -5.93 -14.15
C GLU A 288 46.64 -5.61 -13.36
N LYS A 289 46.62 -5.80 -12.04
CA LYS A 289 47.84 -5.68 -11.22
C LYS A 289 48.89 -6.71 -11.61
N GLN A 290 48.52 -7.92 -12.03
CA GLN A 290 49.48 -8.90 -12.54
C GLN A 290 50.01 -8.49 -13.92
N LEU A 291 49.12 -8.03 -14.81
CA LEU A 291 49.47 -7.58 -16.16
C LEU A 291 50.49 -6.43 -16.11
N ILE A 292 50.30 -5.43 -15.24
CA ILE A 292 51.28 -4.36 -15.02
C ILE A 292 52.63 -4.91 -14.56
N ARG A 293 52.66 -5.91 -13.67
CA ARG A 293 53.93 -6.54 -13.23
C ARG A 293 54.63 -7.24 -14.39
N HIS A 294 53.90 -7.98 -15.22
CA HIS A 294 54.46 -8.65 -16.40
C HIS A 294 54.94 -7.65 -17.46
N ALA A 295 54.15 -6.62 -17.77
CA ALA A 295 54.51 -5.57 -18.72
C ALA A 295 55.76 -4.80 -18.27
N ARG A 296 55.88 -4.46 -16.98
CA ARG A 296 57.08 -3.80 -16.42
C ARG A 296 58.33 -4.68 -16.54
N ARG A 297 58.22 -5.98 -16.27
CA ARG A 297 59.34 -6.93 -16.45
C ARG A 297 59.79 -7.01 -17.90
N THR A 298 58.84 -7.02 -18.85
CA THR A 298 59.16 -7.01 -20.28
C THR A 298 59.83 -5.71 -20.70
N LEU A 299 59.31 -4.54 -20.27
CA LEU A 299 59.95 -3.24 -20.51
C LEU A 299 61.38 -3.19 -19.95
N GLN A 300 61.61 -3.72 -18.75
CA GLN A 300 62.94 -3.77 -18.14
C GLN A 300 63.91 -4.62 -18.96
N ARG A 301 63.49 -5.80 -19.44
CA ARG A 301 64.31 -6.68 -20.31
C ARG A 301 64.63 -6.05 -21.67
N LEU A 302 63.69 -5.32 -22.27
CA LEU A 302 63.93 -4.61 -23.53
C LEU A 302 64.87 -3.42 -23.35
N ARG A 303 64.74 -2.68 -22.24
CA ARG A 303 65.67 -1.58 -21.91
C ARG A 303 67.11 -2.03 -21.73
N THR A 304 67.34 -3.18 -21.10
CA THR A 304 68.71 -3.74 -20.95
C THR A 304 69.32 -4.21 -22.26
N ARG A 305 68.50 -4.41 -23.29
CA ARG A 305 68.90 -4.89 -24.63
C ARG A 305 68.98 -3.78 -25.68
N LEU A 306 68.71 -2.55 -25.27
CA LEU A 306 68.77 -1.37 -26.13
C LEU A 306 70.20 -1.20 -26.66
N HIS A 307 70.33 -0.90 -27.95
CA HIS A 307 71.61 -0.80 -28.69
C HIS A 307 72.35 -2.13 -28.94
N MET A 308 71.79 -3.29 -28.55
CA MET A 308 72.30 -4.60 -28.94
C MET A 308 71.43 -5.21 -30.06
N ASP A 309 70.19 -5.57 -29.73
CA ASP A 309 69.27 -6.28 -30.62
C ASP A 309 67.83 -5.75 -30.55
N VAL A 310 67.59 -4.73 -29.72
CA VAL A 310 66.29 -4.06 -29.52
C VAL A 310 66.40 -2.60 -29.93
N ASP A 311 65.47 -2.14 -30.77
CA ASP A 311 65.36 -0.75 -31.20
C ASP A 311 64.50 0.08 -30.22
N SER A 312 64.72 1.39 -30.24
CA SER A 312 63.94 2.42 -29.53
C SER A 312 62.43 2.31 -29.75
N VAL A 313 61.99 1.93 -30.95
CA VAL A 313 60.57 1.70 -31.28
C VAL A 313 59.98 0.60 -30.39
N GLN A 314 60.68 -0.51 -30.21
CA GLN A 314 60.22 -1.64 -29.39
C GLN A 314 60.14 -1.27 -27.90
N VAL A 315 61.10 -0.48 -27.40
CA VAL A 315 61.07 0.05 -26.02
C VAL A 315 59.88 1.00 -25.83
N ASN A 316 59.61 1.87 -26.80
CA ASN A 316 58.47 2.79 -26.76
C ASN A 316 57.13 2.04 -26.82
N GLN A 317 57.00 1.00 -27.64
CA GLN A 317 55.82 0.12 -27.66
C GLN A 317 55.61 -0.59 -26.32
N ALA A 318 56.68 -1.13 -25.71
CA ALA A 318 56.59 -1.75 -24.40
C ALA A 318 56.23 -0.76 -23.29
N ARG A 319 56.68 0.50 -23.39
CA ARG A 319 56.26 1.58 -22.49
C ARG A 319 54.77 1.88 -22.66
N ALA A 320 54.29 2.02 -23.89
CA ALA A 320 52.88 2.22 -24.18
C ALA A 320 52.02 1.06 -23.63
N ALA A 321 52.49 -0.19 -23.71
CA ALA A 321 51.79 -1.34 -23.12
C ALA A 321 51.70 -1.26 -21.59
N VAL A 322 52.73 -0.77 -20.90
CA VAL A 322 52.68 -0.52 -19.44
C VAL A 322 51.66 0.57 -19.12
N ASP A 323 51.64 1.66 -19.89
CA ASP A 323 50.73 2.77 -19.64
C ASP A 323 49.27 2.38 -19.94
N LEU A 324 49.03 1.55 -20.97
CA LEU A 324 47.72 0.95 -21.26
C LEU A 324 47.23 0.05 -20.11
N ALA A 325 48.10 -0.81 -19.57
CA ALA A 325 47.75 -1.65 -18.41
C ALA A 325 47.47 -0.82 -17.15
N ARG A 326 48.16 0.31 -16.96
CA ARG A 326 47.84 1.27 -15.87
C ARG A 326 46.46 1.89 -16.07
N TYR A 327 46.12 2.27 -17.29
CA TYR A 327 44.78 2.76 -17.60
C TYR A 327 43.71 1.70 -17.31
N GLY A 328 43.94 0.44 -17.73
CA GLY A 328 43.08 -0.70 -17.42
C GLY A 328 42.83 -0.87 -15.92
N LEU A 329 43.91 -0.80 -15.11
CA LEU A 329 43.79 -0.86 -13.66
C LEU A 329 42.92 0.27 -13.08
N VAL A 330 43.11 1.52 -13.51
CA VAL A 330 42.30 2.65 -13.03
C VAL A 330 40.82 2.45 -13.38
N SER A 331 40.54 1.94 -14.59
CA SER A 331 39.18 1.61 -15.02
C SER A 331 38.55 0.50 -14.15
N ALA A 332 39.28 -0.58 -13.91
CA ALA A 332 38.82 -1.70 -13.08
C ALA A 332 38.59 -1.29 -11.60
N GLU A 333 39.44 -0.42 -11.05
CA GLU A 333 39.28 0.12 -9.70
C GLU A 333 38.05 1.03 -9.61
N ARG A 334 37.78 1.85 -10.63
CA ARG A 334 36.55 2.65 -10.71
C ARG A 334 35.30 1.75 -10.75
N GLN A 335 35.29 0.74 -11.62
CA GLN A 335 34.17 -0.20 -11.73
C GLN A 335 33.89 -0.93 -10.40
N THR A 336 34.93 -1.29 -9.65
CA THR A 336 34.78 -1.87 -8.31
C THR A 336 34.10 -0.89 -7.35
N GLY A 337 34.48 0.39 -7.40
CA GLY A 337 33.85 1.46 -6.63
C GLY A 337 32.37 1.64 -6.98
N ASP A 338 32.06 1.73 -8.27
CA ASP A 338 30.69 1.90 -8.77
C ASP A 338 29.77 0.72 -8.38
N LEU A 339 30.28 -0.51 -8.47
CA LEU A 339 29.54 -1.71 -8.05
C LEU A 339 29.37 -1.78 -6.52
N SER A 340 30.37 -1.35 -5.75
CA SER A 340 30.22 -1.23 -4.30
C SER A 340 29.13 -0.22 -3.96
N GLU A 341 29.07 0.91 -4.66
CA GLU A 341 28.07 1.95 -4.42
C GLU A 341 26.66 1.49 -4.81
N LYS A 342 26.54 0.81 -5.96
CA LYS A 342 25.29 0.15 -6.39
C LYS A 342 24.82 -0.88 -5.37
N LEU A 343 25.73 -1.66 -4.79
CA LEU A 343 25.38 -2.62 -3.73
C LEU A 343 24.90 -1.89 -2.46
N LYS A 344 25.61 -0.87 -1.99
CA LYS A 344 25.18 -0.06 -0.83
C LYS A 344 23.78 0.53 -1.03
N ALA A 345 23.49 1.07 -2.22
CA ALA A 345 22.18 1.62 -2.54
C ALA A 345 21.05 0.56 -2.49
N LEU A 346 21.36 -0.71 -2.81
CA LEU A 346 20.39 -1.81 -2.70
C LEU A 346 20.21 -2.29 -1.26
N LEU A 347 21.24 -2.25 -0.43
CA LEU A 347 21.16 -2.65 0.98
C LEU A 347 20.45 -1.58 1.81
N ASN A 348 20.78 -0.31 1.56
CA ASN A 348 20.29 0.83 2.32
C ASN A 348 20.54 0.68 3.84
N ASP A 349 21.65 0.04 4.21
CA ASP A 349 22.06 -0.21 5.60
C ASP A 349 22.71 1.05 6.19
N PRO A 350 22.30 1.53 7.38
CA PRO A 350 22.94 2.66 8.06
C PRO A 350 24.44 2.45 8.36
N ALA A 351 24.91 1.20 8.48
CA ALA A 351 26.34 0.90 8.63
C ALA A 351 27.13 1.15 7.32
N PHE A 352 26.45 1.18 6.18
CA PHE A 352 27.01 1.38 4.84
C PHE A 352 26.25 2.46 4.08
N PRO A 353 26.35 3.74 4.50
CA PRO A 353 25.63 4.82 3.84
C PRO A 353 26.04 4.94 2.37
N ALA A 354 25.07 5.26 1.53
CA ALA A 354 25.33 5.64 0.14
C ALA A 354 26.19 6.92 0.12
N GLY A 355 27.36 6.86 -0.51
CA GLY A 355 28.34 7.96 -0.58
C GLY A 355 29.68 7.66 0.13
N PRO A 356 30.36 8.70 0.66
CA PRO A 356 31.71 8.57 1.22
C PRO A 356 31.67 7.72 2.49
N GLY A 357 31.97 6.44 2.32
CA GLY A 357 31.89 5.43 3.35
C GLY A 357 32.71 4.19 2.97
N PRO A 358 32.82 3.22 3.88
CA PRO A 358 33.66 2.05 3.68
C PRO A 358 33.31 1.29 2.38
N THR A 359 34.33 0.93 1.59
CA THR A 359 34.12 0.15 0.37
C THR A 359 33.82 -1.30 0.73
N ILE A 360 32.75 -1.85 0.17
CA ILE A 360 32.36 -3.24 0.43
C ILE A 360 33.31 -4.17 -0.32
N LYS A 361 33.78 -5.19 0.37
CA LYS A 361 34.59 -6.26 -0.18
C LYS A 361 33.84 -7.59 -0.07
N ALA A 362 33.51 -8.21 -1.20
CA ALA A 362 33.07 -9.62 -1.23
C ALA A 362 34.05 -10.53 -0.44
N ALA A 363 33.52 -11.27 0.52
CA ALA A 363 34.25 -12.23 1.33
C ALA A 363 34.14 -13.67 0.81
N ASN A 364 33.09 -13.98 0.06
CA ASN A 364 32.85 -15.34 -0.43
C ASN A 364 33.75 -15.67 -1.61
N LYS A 365 34.25 -16.91 -1.64
CA LYS A 365 34.89 -17.48 -2.83
C LYS A 365 33.79 -18.08 -3.70
N LEU A 366 33.74 -17.74 -4.99
CA LEU A 366 32.84 -18.42 -5.92
C LEU A 366 33.28 -19.90 -6.02
N VAL A 367 32.36 -20.81 -5.72
CA VAL A 367 32.51 -22.23 -6.00
C VAL A 367 31.67 -22.50 -7.24
N ALA A 368 32.32 -22.92 -8.33
CA ALA A 368 31.63 -23.38 -9.53
C ALA A 368 31.19 -24.83 -9.29
N GLU A 369 30.08 -25.02 -8.59
CA GLU A 369 29.44 -26.33 -8.51
C GLU A 369 28.64 -26.59 -9.80
N PRO A 370 28.78 -27.78 -10.43
CA PRO A 370 27.96 -28.13 -11.58
C PRO A 370 26.50 -28.29 -11.14
N LEU A 371 25.62 -27.42 -11.65
CA LEU A 371 24.18 -27.59 -11.49
C LEU A 371 23.69 -28.73 -12.39
N ALA A 372 23.11 -29.75 -11.78
CA ALA A 372 22.32 -30.76 -12.48
C ALA A 372 20.87 -30.25 -12.59
N PHE A 373 20.39 -30.05 -13.83
CA PHE A 373 19.00 -29.65 -14.10
C PHE A 373 18.19 -30.88 -14.50
N ASP A 374 17.03 -31.08 -13.85
CA ASP A 374 16.01 -32.01 -14.33
C ASP A 374 14.91 -31.18 -14.98
N LEU A 375 14.95 -31.11 -16.32
CA LEU A 375 14.02 -30.32 -17.12
C LEU A 375 12.54 -30.62 -16.80
N ARG A 376 12.18 -31.88 -16.53
CA ARG A 376 10.78 -32.24 -16.26
C ARG A 376 10.35 -31.74 -14.90
N HIS A 377 11.18 -31.98 -13.88
CA HIS A 377 10.92 -31.49 -12.53
C HIS A 377 10.89 -29.97 -12.47
N ASP A 378 11.81 -29.29 -13.15
CA ASP A 378 11.94 -27.83 -13.15
C ASP A 378 10.77 -27.15 -13.86
N ILE A 379 10.29 -27.72 -14.98
CA ILE A 379 9.09 -27.21 -15.66
C ILE A 379 7.85 -27.40 -14.78
N ALA A 380 7.68 -28.58 -14.17
CA ALA A 380 6.53 -28.87 -13.31
C ALA A 380 6.50 -27.95 -12.08
N THR A 381 7.63 -27.83 -11.38
CA THR A 381 7.80 -26.94 -10.23
C THR A 381 7.65 -25.47 -10.66
N GLY A 382 8.23 -25.10 -11.80
CA GLY A 382 8.10 -23.78 -12.39
C GLY A 382 6.64 -23.40 -12.63
N LEU A 383 5.86 -24.24 -13.29
CA LEU A 383 4.43 -24.00 -13.54
C LEU A 383 3.62 -23.92 -12.24
N ALA A 384 3.88 -24.81 -11.28
CA ALA A 384 3.15 -24.86 -10.02
C ALA A 384 3.44 -23.67 -9.08
N GLN A 385 4.69 -23.17 -9.08
CA GLN A 385 5.12 -22.12 -8.16
C GLN A 385 5.16 -20.72 -8.80
N ARG A 386 4.92 -20.59 -10.11
CA ARG A 386 4.97 -19.29 -10.79
C ARG A 386 3.89 -18.35 -10.26
N GLY A 387 4.32 -17.27 -9.63
CA GLY A 387 3.41 -16.26 -9.08
C GLY A 387 2.46 -15.64 -10.12
N ILE A 388 2.85 -15.59 -11.39
CA ILE A 388 2.00 -15.06 -12.49
C ILE A 388 0.77 -15.95 -12.70
N MET A 389 0.94 -17.27 -12.81
CA MET A 389 -0.17 -18.20 -13.01
C MET A 389 -1.17 -18.15 -11.84
N ARG A 390 -0.65 -18.05 -10.62
CA ARG A 390 -1.49 -17.89 -9.42
C ARG A 390 -2.28 -16.59 -9.43
N ARG A 391 -1.66 -15.48 -9.83
CA ARG A 391 -2.32 -14.18 -9.97
C ARG A 391 -3.41 -14.21 -11.05
N ASP A 392 -3.12 -14.79 -12.21
CA ASP A 392 -4.07 -14.85 -13.32
C ASP A 392 -5.29 -15.70 -12.96
N ARG A 393 -5.08 -16.84 -12.28
CA ARG A 393 -6.18 -17.63 -11.69
C ARG A 393 -7.05 -16.79 -10.75
N MET A 394 -6.45 -16.02 -9.84
CA MET A 394 -7.21 -15.15 -8.92
C MET A 394 -7.97 -14.03 -9.65
N ASN A 395 -7.46 -13.53 -10.78
CA ASN A 395 -8.19 -12.58 -11.62
C ASN A 395 -9.39 -13.23 -12.31
N ILE A 396 -9.22 -14.44 -12.86
CA ILE A 396 -10.34 -15.20 -13.46
C ILE A 396 -11.42 -15.46 -12.40
N GLU A 397 -11.04 -15.84 -11.18
CA GLU A 397 -11.99 -16.04 -10.08
C GLU A 397 -12.76 -14.75 -9.73
N LYS A 398 -12.10 -13.58 -9.75
CA LYS A 398 -12.77 -12.28 -9.55
C LYS A 398 -13.73 -11.95 -10.68
N ASP A 399 -13.35 -12.22 -11.93
CA ASP A 399 -14.19 -11.94 -13.08
C ASP A 399 -15.42 -12.86 -13.10
N GLY A 400 -15.28 -14.11 -12.66
CA GLY A 400 -16.43 -15.01 -12.42
C GLY A 400 -17.38 -14.47 -11.35
N ILE A 401 -16.86 -13.92 -10.24
CA ILE A 401 -17.68 -13.26 -9.20
C ILE A 401 -18.43 -12.05 -9.79
N ARG A 402 -17.75 -11.22 -10.59
CA ARG A 402 -18.37 -10.05 -11.25
C ARG A 402 -19.45 -10.44 -12.24
N GLN A 403 -19.22 -11.50 -13.02
CA GLN A 403 -20.21 -12.06 -13.93
C GLN A 403 -21.47 -12.49 -13.16
N MET A 404 -21.32 -13.24 -12.07
CA MET A 404 -22.43 -13.65 -11.22
C MET A 404 -23.24 -12.45 -10.67
N VAL A 405 -22.56 -11.39 -10.24
CA VAL A 405 -23.24 -10.14 -9.78
C VAL A 405 -23.99 -9.48 -10.94
N ALA A 406 -23.39 -9.43 -12.13
CA ALA A 406 -24.02 -8.85 -13.33
C ALA A 406 -25.23 -9.65 -13.78
N GLU A 407 -25.18 -10.99 -13.76
CA GLU A 407 -26.31 -11.87 -14.07
C GLU A 407 -27.47 -11.65 -13.09
N ASN A 408 -27.18 -11.51 -11.80
CA ASN A 408 -28.20 -11.20 -10.80
C ASN A 408 -28.82 -9.80 -11.03
N ALA A 409 -28.04 -8.83 -11.51
CA ALA A 409 -28.52 -7.49 -11.81
C ALA A 409 -29.53 -7.42 -12.97
N LEU A 410 -29.59 -8.46 -13.82
CA LEU A 410 -30.57 -8.59 -14.91
C LEU A 410 -31.96 -9.05 -14.43
N LEU A 411 -32.08 -9.55 -13.20
CA LEU A 411 -33.36 -9.97 -12.63
C LEU A 411 -34.26 -8.76 -12.36
N PRO A 412 -35.59 -8.92 -12.36
CA PRO A 412 -36.52 -7.85 -12.01
C PRO A 412 -36.43 -7.50 -10.52
N VAL A 413 -36.82 -6.26 -10.22
CA VAL A 413 -36.76 -5.65 -8.87
C VAL A 413 -37.83 -6.20 -7.94
#